data_AF-A0A2G6QV80-F1
#
_entry.id   AF-A0A2G6QV80-F1
#
_cell.length_a   1.000
_cell.length_b   1.000
_cell.length_c   1.000
_cell.angle_alpha   90.00
_cell.angle_beta   90.00
_cell.angle_gamma   90.00
#
_symmetry.space_group_name_H-M   'P 1'
#
loop_
_entity.id
_entity.type
_entity.pdbx_description
1 polymer ?
#
loop_
_entity_poly.entity_id
_entity_poly.type
_entity_poly.pdbx_seq_one_letter_code
_entity_poly.pdbx_strand_id
1 'polypeptide(L)'
;MMKNHSLLAIAIMILFPSFKVDKACEYATSNMDYVKAETRKAISKENINLAKYHTYKAINAIEKSKEQMKDCGCIYAEHSIEDGKTDLILATRTTSLSGTRILLNRALEHITGAIESIEEHELHDSQYGIDLLAMNITIHESGEVPMRKPTEIEINQKIDASLENYRRSLERVINKVDCASARAFAENIHLHCEQQLLRPNLSEGKKYYNYRTKEITAKALEKLKACK
;
A
#
# COMPACT_ATOMS: atom_id res chain seq x y z
N MET A 1 -2.90 44.02 -34.12
CA MET A 1 -1.78 43.79 -33.17
C MET A 1 -2.36 43.10 -31.93
N MET A 2 -2.72 41.81 -32.04
CA MET A 2 -3.28 40.98 -30.95
C MET A 2 -3.50 39.57 -31.52
N LYS A 3 -2.47 38.73 -31.47
CA LYS A 3 -2.52 37.28 -31.72
C LYS A 3 -1.08 36.84 -31.61
N ASN A 4 -0.69 36.31 -30.46
CA ASN A 4 0.48 35.43 -30.24
C ASN A 4 0.65 35.10 -28.75
N HIS A 5 0.02 35.85 -27.83
CA HIS A 5 0.08 35.53 -26.39
C HIS A 5 -0.83 34.37 -25.96
N SER A 6 -1.81 33.96 -26.79
CA SER A 6 -2.75 32.89 -26.44
C SER A 6 -2.20 31.47 -26.65
N LEU A 7 -1.13 31.32 -27.46
CA LEU A 7 -0.52 30.01 -27.73
C LEU A 7 0.58 29.64 -26.71
N LEU A 8 1.20 30.64 -26.08
CA LEU A 8 2.21 30.41 -25.05
C LEU A 8 1.60 29.92 -23.73
N ALA A 9 0.35 30.32 -23.43
CA ALA A 9 -0.37 29.90 -22.23
C ALA A 9 -0.81 28.42 -22.26
N ILE A 10 -0.96 27.83 -23.45
CA ILE A 10 -1.42 26.43 -23.62
C ILE A 10 -0.25 25.43 -23.50
N ALA A 11 0.98 25.85 -23.79
CA ALA A 11 2.17 24.99 -23.70
C ALA A 11 2.67 24.75 -22.26
N ILE A 12 2.30 25.62 -21.31
CA ILE A 12 2.78 25.54 -19.91
C ILE A 12 1.94 24.56 -19.06
N MET A 13 0.73 24.17 -19.52
CA MET A 13 -0.21 23.35 -18.74
C MET A 13 0.02 21.82 -18.86
N ILE A 14 1.05 21.35 -19.57
CA ILE A 14 1.28 19.91 -19.83
C ILE A 14 2.47 19.34 -19.02
N LEU A 15 3.12 20.16 -18.18
CA LEU A 15 4.22 19.69 -17.32
C LEU A 15 3.76 19.34 -15.90
N PHE A 16 2.67 18.59 -15.76
CA PHE A 16 2.48 17.86 -14.52
C PHE A 16 3.43 16.66 -14.59
N PRO A 17 4.52 16.61 -13.81
CA PRO A 17 5.22 15.35 -13.65
C PRO A 17 4.17 14.33 -13.18
N SER A 18 4.13 13.17 -13.83
CA SER A 18 3.40 12.04 -13.28
C SER A 18 4.11 11.67 -11.99
N PHE A 19 3.66 12.25 -10.88
CA PHE A 19 4.17 11.97 -9.53
C PHE A 19 4.11 10.47 -9.31
N LYS A 20 5.27 9.85 -9.15
CA LYS A 20 5.37 8.41 -8.86
C LYS A 20 5.74 8.31 -7.40
N VAL A 21 4.75 7.99 -6.58
CA VAL A 21 4.95 7.66 -5.17
C VAL A 21 6.09 6.66 -5.04
N ASP A 22 7.02 6.92 -4.12
CA ASP A 22 8.14 6.02 -3.85
C ASP A 22 7.62 4.61 -3.49
N LYS A 23 8.32 3.56 -3.94
CA LYS A 23 7.88 2.18 -3.70
C LYS A 23 7.78 1.84 -2.22
N ALA A 24 8.64 2.42 -1.37
CA ALA A 24 8.54 2.26 0.07
C ALA A 24 7.21 2.83 0.57
N CYS A 25 6.79 3.99 0.06
CA CYS A 25 5.48 4.58 0.36
C CYS A 25 4.31 3.76 -0.20
N GLU A 26 4.43 3.16 -1.38
CA GLU A 26 3.42 2.22 -1.91
C GLU A 26 3.24 1.02 -0.99
N TYR A 27 4.34 0.44 -0.49
CA TYR A 27 4.31 -0.70 0.43
C TYR A 27 3.83 -0.30 1.82
N ALA A 28 4.25 0.86 2.33
CA ALA A 28 3.78 1.43 3.59
C ALA A 28 2.26 1.65 3.56
N THR A 29 1.76 2.32 2.52
CA THR A 29 0.32 2.52 2.28
C THR A 29 -0.41 1.18 2.20
N SER A 30 0.11 0.23 1.43
CA SER A 30 -0.45 -1.11 1.32
C SER A 30 -0.59 -1.81 2.68
N ASN A 31 0.40 -1.67 3.55
CA ASN A 31 0.35 -2.26 4.88
C ASN A 31 -0.65 -1.52 5.78
N MET A 32 -0.75 -0.19 5.67
CA MET A 32 -1.73 0.60 6.42
C MET A 32 -3.16 0.34 5.98
N ASP A 33 -3.40 0.02 4.71
CA ASP A 33 -4.70 -0.47 4.24
C ASP A 33 -5.10 -1.77 4.95
N TYR A 34 -4.16 -2.70 5.13
CA TYR A 34 -4.42 -3.93 5.89
C TYR A 34 -4.75 -3.62 7.36
N VAL A 35 -4.00 -2.71 7.99
CA VAL A 35 -4.28 -2.24 9.36
C VAL A 35 -5.69 -1.64 9.45
N LYS A 36 -6.04 -0.74 8.52
CA LYS A 36 -7.36 -0.12 8.39
C LYS A 36 -8.47 -1.16 8.23
N ALA A 37 -8.25 -2.18 7.39
CA ALA A 37 -9.19 -3.27 7.17
C ALA A 37 -9.40 -4.11 8.43
N GLU A 38 -8.35 -4.50 9.14
CA GLU A 38 -8.46 -5.24 10.41
C GLU A 38 -9.11 -4.40 11.51
N THR A 39 -8.83 -3.09 11.58
CA THR A 39 -9.52 -2.17 12.51
C THR A 39 -11.01 -2.08 12.20
N ARG A 40 -11.42 -1.96 10.93
CA ARG A 40 -12.83 -2.00 10.52
C ARG A 40 -13.50 -3.34 10.87
N LYS A 41 -12.81 -4.46 10.64
CA LYS A 41 -13.30 -5.79 11.06
C LYS A 41 -13.47 -5.86 12.57
N ALA A 42 -12.58 -5.25 13.36
CA ALA A 42 -12.69 -5.20 14.82
C ALA A 42 -13.92 -4.40 15.27
N ILE A 43 -14.15 -3.22 14.67
CA ILE A 43 -15.32 -2.36 14.96
C ILE A 43 -16.64 -3.10 14.71
N SER A 44 -16.71 -3.88 13.62
CA SER A 44 -17.90 -4.60 13.22
C SER A 44 -18.22 -5.84 14.07
N LYS A 45 -17.36 -6.23 15.03
CA LYS A 45 -17.64 -7.39 15.89
C LYS A 45 -18.57 -7.02 17.03
N GLU A 46 -19.45 -7.97 17.35
CA GLU A 46 -20.32 -7.91 18.52
C GLU A 46 -19.70 -8.60 19.75
N ASN A 47 -18.74 -9.49 19.52
CA ASN A 47 -17.97 -10.14 20.57
C ASN A 47 -16.66 -9.38 20.82
N ILE A 48 -16.46 -8.89 22.04
CA ILE A 48 -15.26 -8.12 22.41
C ILE A 48 -13.96 -8.90 22.19
N ASN A 49 -13.95 -10.22 22.39
CA ASN A 49 -12.75 -11.03 22.16
C ASN A 49 -12.41 -11.14 20.67
N LEU A 50 -13.43 -11.21 19.80
CA LEU A 50 -13.22 -11.15 18.35
C LEU A 50 -12.78 -9.76 17.90
N ALA A 51 -13.30 -8.69 18.51
CA ALA A 51 -12.81 -7.33 18.28
C ALA A 51 -11.31 -7.25 18.63
N LYS A 52 -10.92 -7.67 19.84
CA LYS A 52 -9.53 -7.71 20.29
C LYS A 52 -8.63 -8.54 19.38
N TYR A 53 -9.09 -9.70 18.90
CA TYR A 53 -8.34 -10.53 17.96
C TYR A 53 -7.94 -9.75 16.69
N HIS A 54 -8.90 -9.05 16.07
CA HIS A 54 -8.62 -8.22 14.91
C HIS A 54 -7.77 -6.99 15.26
N THR A 55 -7.98 -6.38 16.44
CA THR A 55 -7.13 -5.29 16.94
C THR A 55 -5.67 -5.73 17.09
N TYR A 56 -5.40 -6.92 17.63
CA TYR A 56 -4.03 -7.46 17.73
C TYR A 56 -3.39 -7.68 16.36
N LYS A 57 -4.17 -8.10 15.35
CA LYS A 57 -3.68 -8.20 13.97
C LYS A 57 -3.27 -6.84 13.42
N ALA A 58 -4.08 -5.80 13.65
CA ALA A 58 -3.77 -4.43 13.25
C ALA A 58 -2.47 -3.94 13.93
N ILE A 59 -2.36 -4.09 15.27
CA ILE A 59 -1.14 -3.72 16.02
C ILE A 59 0.10 -4.45 15.48
N ASN A 60 0.00 -5.76 15.27
CA ASN A 60 1.13 -6.55 14.75
C ASN A 60 1.52 -6.14 13.32
N ALA A 61 0.56 -5.72 12.49
CA ALA A 61 0.86 -5.21 11.16
C ALA A 61 1.57 -3.85 11.21
N ILE A 62 1.18 -2.95 12.13
CA ILE A 62 1.91 -1.69 12.37
C ILE A 62 3.36 -1.98 12.77
N GLU A 63 3.56 -2.87 13.74
CA GLU A 63 4.90 -3.25 14.22
C GLU A 63 5.80 -3.79 13.09
N LYS A 64 5.22 -4.60 12.19
CA LYS A 64 5.93 -5.16 11.04
C LYS A 64 6.21 -4.17 9.91
N SER A 65 5.53 -3.02 9.93
CA SER A 65 5.62 -2.02 8.87
C SER A 65 6.56 -0.86 9.20
N LYS A 66 7.18 -0.87 10.38
CA LYS A 66 8.03 0.22 10.87
C LYS A 66 9.17 0.57 9.91
N GLU A 67 9.80 -0.44 9.32
CA GLU A 67 10.90 -0.23 8.37
C GLU A 67 10.39 0.42 7.09
N GLN A 68 9.31 -0.09 6.50
CA GLN A 68 8.70 0.48 5.29
C GLN A 68 8.16 1.90 5.51
N MET A 69 7.61 2.20 6.70
CA MET A 69 7.19 3.55 7.07
C MET A 69 8.39 4.50 7.14
N LYS A 70 9.48 4.06 7.76
CA LYS A 70 10.72 4.83 7.86
C LYS A 70 11.38 5.04 6.50
N ASP A 71 11.39 4.02 5.65
CA ASP A 71 11.91 4.10 4.29
C ASP A 71 11.06 5.03 3.41
N CYS A 72 9.75 5.10 3.66
CA CYS A 72 8.86 6.07 3.03
C CYS A 72 9.16 7.51 3.47
N GLY A 73 9.57 7.73 4.73
CA GLY A 73 10.04 9.03 5.22
C GLY A 73 8.95 10.05 5.60
N CYS A 74 7.67 9.67 5.55
CA CYS A 74 6.57 10.58 5.91
C CYS A 74 6.37 10.69 7.43
N ILE A 75 7.04 11.67 8.06
CA ILE A 75 7.00 11.91 9.52
C ILE A 75 5.57 12.11 10.04
N TYR A 76 4.71 12.82 9.30
CA TYR A 76 3.30 13.02 9.68
C TYR A 76 2.53 11.70 9.74
N ALA A 77 2.75 10.83 8.75
CA ALA A 77 2.15 9.51 8.75
C ALA A 77 2.70 8.64 9.88
N GLU A 78 4.02 8.66 10.14
CA GLU A 78 4.63 7.93 11.26
C GLU A 78 4.01 8.32 12.61
N HIS A 79 3.89 9.62 12.89
CA HIS A 79 3.27 10.12 14.12
C HIS A 79 1.81 9.69 14.23
N SER A 80 1.03 9.87 13.15
CA SER A 80 -0.38 9.49 13.15
C SER A 80 -0.56 7.98 13.34
N ILE A 81 0.32 7.14 12.77
CA ILE A 81 0.29 5.69 13.01
C ILE A 81 0.63 5.32 14.45
N GLU A 82 1.57 5.99 15.11
CA GLU A 82 1.88 5.73 16.52
C GLU A 82 0.75 6.17 17.46
N ASP A 83 0.06 7.28 17.17
CA ASP A 83 -1.15 7.68 17.88
C ASP A 83 -2.27 6.64 17.68
N GLY A 84 -2.52 6.24 16.44
CA GLY A 84 -3.50 5.20 16.13
C GLY A 84 -3.17 3.86 16.80
N LYS A 85 -1.89 3.48 16.86
CA LYS A 85 -1.42 2.28 17.56
C LYS A 85 -1.65 2.38 19.06
N THR A 86 -1.43 3.54 19.66
CA THR A 86 -1.72 3.78 21.07
C THR A 86 -3.20 3.52 21.36
N ASP A 87 -4.09 4.02 20.50
CA ASP A 87 -5.53 3.77 20.62
C ASP A 87 -5.90 2.30 20.42
N LEU A 88 -5.30 1.60 19.47
CA LEU A 88 -5.48 0.15 19.31
C LEU A 88 -5.07 -0.59 20.59
N ILE A 89 -3.93 -0.24 21.20
CA ILE A 89 -3.47 -0.86 22.44
C ILE A 89 -4.47 -0.61 23.57
N LEU A 90 -4.96 0.62 23.73
CA LEU A 90 -6.00 0.95 24.71
C LEU A 90 -7.29 0.17 24.45
N ALA A 91 -7.69 0.00 23.18
CA ALA A 91 -8.87 -0.75 22.79
C ALA A 91 -8.77 -2.23 23.22
N THR A 92 -7.57 -2.84 23.17
CA THR A 92 -7.35 -4.22 23.65
C THR A 92 -7.46 -4.36 25.17
N ARG A 93 -7.15 -3.30 25.92
CA ARG A 93 -7.20 -3.28 27.40
C ARG A 93 -8.59 -2.98 27.94
N THR A 94 -9.44 -2.35 27.15
CA THR A 94 -10.81 -2.00 27.53
C THR A 94 -11.66 -3.25 27.75
N THR A 95 -12.59 -3.17 28.72
CA THR A 95 -13.47 -4.28 29.13
C THR A 95 -14.89 -4.17 28.59
N SER A 96 -15.29 -3.01 28.06
CA SER A 96 -16.60 -2.77 27.45
C SER A 96 -16.50 -2.67 25.93
N LEU A 97 -17.47 -3.25 25.23
CA LEU A 97 -17.50 -3.20 23.76
C LEU A 97 -17.69 -1.77 23.23
N SER A 98 -18.50 -0.95 23.92
CA SER A 98 -18.70 0.46 23.58
C SER A 98 -17.40 1.27 23.70
N GLY A 99 -16.67 1.11 24.81
CA GLY A 99 -15.38 1.76 25.01
C GLY A 99 -14.34 1.32 23.99
N THR A 100 -14.28 0.01 23.70
CA THR A 100 -13.45 -0.54 22.62
C THR A 100 -13.78 0.11 21.28
N ARG A 101 -15.06 0.26 20.90
CA ARG A 101 -15.45 0.89 19.63
C ARG A 101 -15.05 2.37 19.53
N ILE A 102 -15.15 3.14 20.62
CA ILE A 102 -14.71 4.54 20.63
C ILE A 102 -13.22 4.63 20.28
N LEU A 103 -12.39 3.83 20.95
CA LEU A 103 -10.95 3.81 20.72
C LEU A 103 -10.60 3.28 19.32
N LEU A 104 -11.31 2.26 18.84
CA LEU A 104 -11.10 1.73 17.49
C LEU A 104 -11.46 2.72 16.39
N ASN A 105 -12.52 3.54 16.57
CA ASN A 105 -12.86 4.59 15.62
C ASN A 105 -11.80 5.69 15.62
N ARG A 106 -11.30 6.11 16.78
CA ARG A 106 -10.21 7.09 16.85
C ARG A 106 -8.91 6.56 16.21
N ALA A 107 -8.57 5.30 16.47
CA ALA A 107 -7.48 4.63 15.78
C ALA A 107 -7.69 4.62 14.25
N LEU A 108 -8.91 4.36 13.79
CA LEU A 108 -9.25 4.34 12.37
C LEU A 108 -9.09 5.71 11.71
N GLU A 109 -9.42 6.80 12.42
CA GLU A 109 -9.20 8.18 11.97
C GLU A 109 -7.69 8.44 11.80
N HIS A 110 -6.90 8.14 12.82
CA HIS A 110 -5.43 8.27 12.77
C HIS A 110 -4.80 7.46 11.63
N ILE A 111 -5.21 6.20 11.44
CA ILE A 111 -4.71 5.35 10.35
C ILE A 111 -5.13 5.90 8.99
N THR A 112 -6.34 6.44 8.86
CA THR A 112 -6.82 7.02 7.61
C THR A 112 -6.07 8.30 7.28
N GLY A 113 -5.89 9.20 8.25
CA GLY A 113 -5.09 10.42 8.07
C GLY A 113 -3.62 10.12 7.76
N ALA A 114 -3.06 9.04 8.31
CA ALA A 114 -1.72 8.60 7.93
C ALA A 114 -1.63 8.17 6.47
N ILE A 115 -2.60 7.39 5.98
CA ILE A 115 -2.65 6.99 4.55
C ILE A 115 -2.74 8.23 3.66
N GLU A 116 -3.64 9.17 3.98
CA GLU A 116 -3.78 10.43 3.27
C GLU A 116 -2.46 11.23 3.26
N SER A 117 -1.76 11.29 4.41
CA SER A 117 -0.45 11.96 4.50
C SER A 117 0.64 11.28 3.67
N ILE A 118 0.58 9.96 3.47
CA ILE A 118 1.51 9.24 2.58
C ILE A 118 1.17 9.53 1.12
N GLU A 119 -0.11 9.53 0.76
CA GLU A 119 -0.58 9.85 -0.60
C GLU A 119 -0.23 11.29 -1.00
N GLU A 120 -0.23 12.21 -0.04
CA GLU A 120 0.15 13.61 -0.21
C GLU A 120 1.66 13.86 0.03
N HIS A 121 2.46 12.82 0.32
CA HIS A 121 3.83 12.98 0.84
C HIS A 121 4.76 13.81 -0.05
N GLU A 122 4.68 13.67 -1.38
CA GLU A 122 5.48 14.50 -2.31
C GLU A 122 5.07 15.99 -2.31
N LEU A 123 3.88 16.34 -1.81
CA LEU A 123 3.46 17.74 -1.61
C LEU A 123 4.09 18.33 -0.33
N HIS A 124 4.42 17.49 0.66
CA HIS A 124 5.00 17.89 1.94
C HIS A 124 6.52 18.10 1.89
N ASP A 125 7.23 17.51 0.92
CA ASP A 125 8.68 17.65 0.74
C ASP A 125 9.11 19.00 0.10
N SER A 126 8.16 19.90 -0.17
CA SER A 126 8.41 21.15 -0.91
C SER A 126 8.90 22.34 -0.07
N GLN A 127 9.25 22.17 1.20
CA GLN A 127 9.81 23.25 2.00
C GLN A 127 10.81 22.74 3.05
N TYR A 128 12.10 22.73 2.69
CA TYR A 128 13.25 22.33 3.52
C TYR A 128 13.39 20.82 3.81
N GLY A 129 13.98 20.09 2.85
CA GLY A 129 14.52 18.73 3.03
C GLY A 129 15.87 18.61 2.31
N ILE A 130 16.91 18.28 3.06
CA ILE A 130 18.33 18.52 2.76
C ILE A 130 18.92 17.46 1.83
N ASP A 131 19.64 17.95 0.81
CA ASP A 131 20.87 17.45 0.19
C ASP A 131 21.24 15.98 0.42
N LEU A 132 21.04 15.14 -0.61
CA LEU A 132 21.90 13.98 -0.86
C LEU A 132 21.92 13.62 -2.35
N LEU A 133 22.41 14.53 -3.20
CA LEU A 133 22.91 14.17 -4.53
C LEU A 133 24.28 13.49 -4.38
N ALA A 134 24.29 12.21 -3.99
CA ALA A 134 25.50 11.39 -4.06
C ALA A 134 25.52 10.60 -5.38
N MET A 135 25.92 11.28 -6.45
CA MET A 135 26.29 10.64 -7.70
C MET A 135 27.70 10.06 -7.56
N ASN A 136 27.82 8.76 -7.33
CA ASN A 136 29.09 8.05 -7.50
C ASN A 136 29.05 7.27 -8.81
N ILE A 137 29.69 7.82 -9.85
CA ILE A 137 30.08 7.08 -11.05
C ILE A 137 31.47 6.53 -10.78
N THR A 138 31.59 5.21 -10.59
CA THR A 138 32.87 4.53 -10.72
C THR A 138 32.91 3.81 -12.06
N ILE A 139 33.82 4.26 -12.93
CA ILE A 139 34.23 3.53 -14.13
C ILE A 139 35.35 2.58 -13.69
N HIS A 140 35.23 1.29 -13.99
CA HIS A 140 36.38 0.39 -14.06
C HIS A 140 36.20 -0.68 -15.15
N GLU A 141 37.34 -0.99 -15.77
CA GLU A 141 37.54 -1.74 -17.00
C GLU A 141 37.39 -3.27 -16.86
N SER A 142 37.34 -3.88 -18.05
CA SER A 142 37.15 -5.27 -18.46
C SER A 142 37.64 -6.41 -17.55
N GLY A 143 36.77 -7.41 -17.41
CA GLY A 143 37.09 -8.80 -17.05
C GLY A 143 35.84 -9.68 -17.16
N GLU A 144 35.94 -10.76 -17.95
CA GLU A 144 35.01 -11.90 -18.16
C GLU A 144 33.50 -11.66 -18.03
N VAL A 145 32.74 -11.81 -19.13
CA VAL A 145 31.27 -11.62 -19.17
C VAL A 145 30.57 -12.51 -18.14
N PRO A 146 30.13 -11.97 -16.98
CA PRO A 146 29.24 -12.68 -16.09
C PRO A 146 27.84 -12.58 -16.70
N MET A 147 26.98 -13.59 -16.54
CA MET A 147 25.55 -13.42 -16.86
C MET A 147 25.06 -12.13 -16.18
N ARG A 148 24.71 -11.12 -16.99
CA ARG A 148 24.20 -9.83 -16.50
C ARG A 148 23.00 -10.13 -15.61
N LYS A 149 23.10 -9.83 -14.32
CA LYS A 149 21.96 -9.90 -13.42
C LYS A 149 20.87 -8.98 -13.99
N PRO A 150 19.62 -9.48 -14.13
CA PRO A 150 18.53 -8.64 -14.58
C PRO A 150 18.42 -7.39 -13.70
N THR A 151 18.25 -6.24 -14.32
CA THR A 151 17.91 -5.00 -13.64
C THR A 151 16.52 -5.12 -13.01
N GLU A 152 16.23 -4.29 -12.00
CA GLU A 152 14.92 -4.27 -11.36
C GLU A 152 13.78 -4.03 -12.35
N ILE A 153 14.00 -3.16 -13.35
CA ILE A 153 13.05 -2.87 -14.42
C ILE A 153 12.74 -4.14 -15.23
N GLU A 154 13.77 -4.90 -15.61
CA GLU A 154 13.60 -6.14 -16.37
C GLU A 154 12.88 -7.23 -15.55
N ILE A 155 13.12 -7.27 -14.23
CA ILE A 155 12.41 -8.17 -13.31
C ILE A 155 10.92 -7.78 -13.24
N ASN A 156 10.62 -6.49 -13.05
CA ASN A 156 9.24 -6.00 -12.94
C ASN A 156 8.46 -6.23 -14.24
N GLN A 157 9.07 -5.99 -15.41
CA GLN A 157 8.44 -6.28 -16.70
C GLN A 157 8.11 -7.77 -16.88
N LYS A 158 9.00 -8.67 -16.45
CA LYS A 158 8.74 -10.12 -16.47
C LYS A 158 7.62 -10.51 -15.52
N ILE A 159 7.58 -9.88 -14.34
CA ILE A 159 6.49 -10.05 -13.37
C ILE A 159 5.16 -9.59 -13.99
N ASP A 160 5.11 -8.41 -14.57
CA ASP A 160 3.89 -7.87 -15.20
C ASP A 160 3.40 -8.76 -16.33
N ALA A 161 4.31 -9.26 -17.18
CA ALA A 161 3.97 -10.21 -18.24
C ALA A 161 3.38 -11.53 -17.68
N SER A 162 3.91 -12.02 -16.55
CA SER A 162 3.37 -13.19 -15.85
C SER A 162 1.98 -12.90 -15.25
N LEU A 163 1.81 -11.72 -14.66
CA LEU A 163 0.57 -11.29 -14.02
C LEU A 163 -0.58 -11.05 -15.01
N GLU A 164 -0.30 -10.83 -16.29
CA GLU A 164 -1.35 -10.75 -17.32
C GLU A 164 -2.09 -12.09 -17.46
N ASN A 165 -1.39 -13.22 -17.36
CA ASN A 165 -2.03 -14.55 -17.37
C ASN A 165 -2.88 -14.77 -16.12
N TYR A 166 -2.40 -14.30 -14.97
CA TYR A 166 -3.17 -14.30 -13.73
C TYR A 166 -4.43 -13.44 -13.86
N ARG A 167 -4.32 -12.21 -14.34
CA ARG A 167 -5.44 -11.28 -14.57
C ARG A 167 -6.52 -11.91 -15.44
N ARG A 168 -6.15 -12.52 -16.57
CA ARG A 168 -7.09 -13.23 -17.46
C ARG A 168 -7.75 -14.43 -16.78
N SER A 169 -7.01 -15.15 -15.94
CA SER A 169 -7.55 -16.29 -15.21
C SER A 169 -8.53 -15.84 -14.13
N LEU A 170 -8.20 -14.78 -13.40
CA LEU A 170 -9.10 -14.14 -12.45
C LEU A 170 -10.37 -13.62 -13.15
N GLU A 171 -10.24 -12.99 -14.32
CA GLU A 171 -11.39 -12.54 -15.12
C GLU A 171 -12.30 -13.70 -15.56
N ARG A 172 -11.74 -14.86 -15.85
CA ARG A 172 -12.56 -16.05 -16.12
C ARG A 172 -13.30 -16.53 -14.88
N VAL A 173 -12.67 -16.51 -13.71
CA VAL A 173 -13.30 -16.90 -12.44
C VAL A 173 -14.47 -15.97 -12.13
N ILE A 174 -14.26 -14.64 -12.14
CA ILE A 174 -15.32 -13.69 -11.79
C ILE A 174 -16.52 -13.71 -12.75
N ASN A 175 -16.32 -14.13 -14.00
CA ASN A 175 -17.39 -14.14 -15.02
C ASN A 175 -18.11 -15.49 -15.15
N LYS A 176 -17.51 -16.59 -14.66
CA LYS A 176 -18.03 -17.96 -14.90
C LYS A 176 -18.41 -18.70 -13.62
N VAL A 177 -17.90 -18.28 -12.47
CA VAL A 177 -18.19 -18.87 -11.17
C VAL A 177 -19.24 -18.03 -10.46
N ASP A 178 -19.99 -18.64 -9.55
CA ASP A 178 -20.96 -17.90 -8.73
C ASP A 178 -20.28 -16.77 -7.92
N CYS A 179 -21.02 -15.70 -7.68
CA CYS A 179 -20.51 -14.49 -7.04
C CYS A 179 -19.87 -14.76 -5.67
N ALA A 180 -20.46 -15.64 -4.87
CA ALA A 180 -19.99 -15.93 -3.52
C ALA A 180 -18.62 -16.64 -3.55
N SER A 181 -18.49 -17.68 -4.37
CA SER A 181 -17.23 -18.41 -4.54
C SER A 181 -16.16 -17.55 -5.21
N ALA A 182 -16.52 -16.77 -6.22
CA ALA A 182 -15.60 -15.85 -6.89
C ALA A 182 -15.08 -14.77 -5.93
N ARG A 183 -15.95 -14.22 -5.09
CA ARG A 183 -15.60 -13.24 -4.06
C ARG A 183 -14.67 -13.86 -3.02
N ALA A 184 -15.03 -15.02 -2.45
CA ALA A 184 -14.20 -15.70 -1.47
C ALA A 184 -12.81 -16.05 -2.04
N PHE A 185 -12.73 -16.48 -3.30
CA PHE A 185 -11.47 -16.75 -3.98
C PHE A 185 -10.60 -15.48 -4.09
N ALA A 186 -11.17 -14.37 -4.56
CA ALA A 186 -10.45 -13.11 -4.70
C ALA A 186 -10.05 -12.51 -3.33
N GLU A 187 -10.93 -12.56 -2.33
CA GLU A 187 -10.62 -12.11 -0.96
C GLU A 187 -9.45 -12.89 -0.35
N ASN A 188 -9.41 -14.22 -0.54
CA ASN A 188 -8.32 -15.05 -0.05
C ASN A 188 -6.97 -14.69 -0.70
N ILE A 189 -6.94 -14.43 -2.01
CA ILE A 189 -5.70 -14.02 -2.69
C ILE A 189 -5.27 -12.63 -2.22
N HIS A 190 -6.21 -11.68 -2.15
CA HIS A 190 -5.93 -10.33 -1.69
C HIS A 190 -5.32 -10.34 -0.29
N LEU A 191 -5.98 -11.04 0.65
CA LEU A 191 -5.51 -11.21 2.02
C LEU A 191 -4.15 -11.91 2.10
N HIS A 192 -3.94 -12.93 1.27
CA HIS A 192 -2.66 -13.63 1.22
C HIS A 192 -1.52 -12.67 0.84
N CYS A 193 -1.73 -11.86 -0.22
CA CYS A 193 -0.74 -10.89 -0.66
C CYS A 193 -0.46 -9.81 0.40
N GLU A 194 -1.49 -9.28 1.07
CA GLU A 194 -1.31 -8.35 2.19
C GLU A 194 -0.44 -8.97 3.30
N GLN A 195 -0.70 -10.22 3.68
CA GLN A 195 0.10 -10.92 4.68
C GLN A 195 1.54 -11.20 4.23
N GLN A 196 1.77 -11.42 2.94
CA GLN A 196 3.14 -11.55 2.40
C GLN A 196 3.90 -10.23 2.46
N LEU A 197 3.24 -9.10 2.17
CA LEU A 197 3.88 -7.77 2.19
C LEU A 197 4.31 -7.33 3.60
N LEU A 198 3.66 -7.85 4.64
CA LEU A 198 4.05 -7.63 6.04
C LEU A 198 5.27 -8.46 6.49
N ARG A 199 5.78 -9.39 5.68
CA ARG A 199 6.92 -10.21 6.08
C ARG A 199 8.22 -9.40 5.95
N PRO A 200 9.14 -9.51 6.93
CA PRO A 200 10.45 -8.88 6.80
C PRO A 200 11.28 -9.58 5.71
N ASN A 201 12.27 -8.87 5.17
CA ASN A 201 13.29 -9.42 4.27
C ASN A 201 12.76 -10.03 2.94
N LEU A 202 11.66 -9.52 2.39
CA LEU A 202 11.26 -9.85 1.03
C LEU A 202 12.19 -9.18 0.02
N SER A 203 12.57 -9.91 -1.04
CA SER A 203 13.24 -9.31 -2.18
C SER A 203 12.30 -8.34 -2.90
N GLU A 204 12.84 -7.29 -3.53
CA GLU A 204 12.02 -6.29 -4.23
C GLU A 204 11.08 -6.91 -5.28
N GLY A 205 11.55 -7.88 -6.06
CA GLY A 205 10.67 -8.59 -7.00
C GLY A 205 9.50 -9.32 -6.33
N LYS A 206 9.67 -9.85 -5.11
CA LYS A 206 8.57 -10.48 -4.34
C LYS A 206 7.61 -9.44 -3.78
N LYS A 207 8.12 -8.30 -3.30
CA LYS A 207 7.28 -7.18 -2.85
C LYS A 207 6.42 -6.68 -4.02
N TYR A 208 7.07 -6.38 -5.14
CA TYR A 208 6.40 -5.94 -6.36
C TYR A 208 5.35 -6.94 -6.85
N TYR A 209 5.68 -8.23 -6.95
CA TYR A 209 4.72 -9.26 -7.35
C TYR A 209 3.47 -9.30 -6.45
N ASN A 210 3.66 -9.32 -5.13
CA ASN A 210 2.53 -9.38 -4.19
C ASN A 210 1.69 -8.09 -4.22
N TYR A 211 2.35 -6.93 -4.32
CA TYR A 211 1.68 -5.64 -4.44
C TYR A 211 0.81 -5.56 -5.70
N ARG A 212 1.38 -5.89 -6.87
CA ARG A 212 0.64 -5.88 -8.14
C ARG A 212 -0.48 -6.92 -8.19
N THR A 213 -0.23 -8.12 -7.66
CA THR A 213 -1.28 -9.16 -7.52
C THR A 213 -2.43 -8.67 -6.64
N LYS A 214 -2.12 -8.03 -5.51
CA LYS A 214 -3.10 -7.44 -4.60
C LYS A 214 -3.97 -6.42 -5.31
N GLU A 215 -3.37 -5.49 -6.07
CA GLU A 215 -4.09 -4.46 -6.82
C GLU A 215 -5.00 -5.03 -7.91
N ILE A 216 -4.50 -5.99 -8.71
CA ILE A 216 -5.31 -6.67 -9.73
C ILE A 216 -6.52 -7.35 -9.08
N THR A 217 -6.30 -7.99 -7.93
CA THR A 217 -7.34 -8.68 -7.17
C THR A 217 -8.35 -7.71 -6.56
N ALA A 218 -7.89 -6.58 -6.03
CA ALA A 218 -8.75 -5.52 -5.50
C ALA A 218 -9.69 -4.99 -6.58
N LYS A 219 -9.19 -4.73 -7.79
CA LYS A 219 -10.02 -4.31 -8.94
C LYS A 219 -11.06 -5.36 -9.31
N ALA A 220 -10.76 -6.65 -9.15
CA ALA A 220 -11.74 -7.71 -9.37
C ALA A 220 -12.81 -7.74 -8.26
N LEU A 221 -12.41 -7.54 -7.00
CA LEU A 221 -13.36 -7.42 -5.87
C LEU A 221 -14.32 -6.24 -6.05
N GLU A 222 -13.84 -5.11 -6.56
CA GLU A 222 -14.70 -3.96 -6.90
C GLU A 222 -15.78 -4.34 -7.93
N LYS A 223 -15.41 -5.06 -8.99
CA LYS A 223 -16.39 -5.56 -9.98
C LYS A 223 -17.42 -6.50 -9.35
N LEU A 224 -17.01 -7.29 -8.35
CA LEU A 224 -17.87 -8.22 -7.63
C LEU A 224 -18.78 -7.55 -6.58
N LYS A 225 -18.62 -6.25 -6.26
CA LYS A 225 -19.52 -5.56 -5.34
C LYS A 225 -20.97 -5.49 -5.84
N ALA A 226 -21.14 -5.37 -7.16
CA ALA A 226 -22.46 -5.36 -7.81
C ALA A 226 -23.04 -6.77 -8.05
N CYS A 227 -22.23 -7.82 -7.81
CA CYS A 227 -22.60 -9.22 -8.00
C CYS A 227 -23.41 -9.69 -6.78
N LYS A 228 -24.67 -10.08 -6.98
CA LYS A 228 -25.55 -10.59 -5.92
C LYS A 228 -25.33 -12.08 -5.68
#